data_AF-A0A1X1ZCS1-F1
#
_entry.id   AF-A0A1X1ZCS1-F1
#
_cell.length_a   1.000
_cell.length_b   1.000
_cell.length_c   1.000
_cell.angle_alpha   90.00
_cell.angle_beta   90.00
_cell.angle_gamma   90.00
#
_symmetry.space_group_name_H-M   'P 1'
#
loop_
_entity.id
_entity.type
_entity.pdbx_description
1 polymer ?
#
loop_
_entity_poly.entity_id
_entity_poly.type
_entity_poly.pdbx_seq_one_letter_code
_entity_poly.pdbx_strand_id
1 'polypeptide(L)'
;MALAVAPVSPASADVEDLLDQFFDVASLGASSVPDVATASDLWDAQVGADIYVWASAAETVVAGLSQDQLYASIHDLGELWIQGPGVLVDPIINPLFAFDGACGLICNGVDGTVDSPDGGDGGWLFGDGGNGYNPGADQNTELGVNGGDGGDAGMVGNGGFGGDGGASANGGVGGTGGWFMGNGGDGGWGGDGLDSVSGTAGNGGDGGLGGDAISLFGAGGRGGDGGDGGWGNDGGDGGDGGKAADGGDAVMGFSGAGGSGGYGGNGGVGTADHPSGGNGGNGGAAGNGGALQFMGDPGAGGFSAPGGNGGDALAGSFGNGGNGGHGGVGGTGGYGGVPSHGRVGGDGGDGGAAGSPAGIAGNGGDGGIGGNGMVGAPGSGESGGGGKGGNGGAGGAGTVGDPIGGTGGRGGDGGDAGNGAIADAAGSGGAGGAGGAAGPGGSVGRGGDGGNGGVGGQAPAPGAGGKGGSGGAGNPDGSDGQSGPPGGS
;
A
#
# COMPACT_ATOMS: atom_id res chain seq x y z
N MET A 1 -25.54 69.20 45.46
CA MET A 1 -24.13 68.91 45.78
C MET A 1 -23.49 68.37 44.52
N ALA A 2 -22.49 69.07 44.01
CA ALA A 2 -21.59 68.60 42.96
C ALA A 2 -20.51 67.69 43.59
N LEU A 3 -20.03 66.68 42.86
CA LEU A 3 -18.64 66.63 42.38
C LEU A 3 -18.45 65.41 41.46
N ALA A 4 -17.69 65.61 40.38
CA ALA A 4 -17.44 64.66 39.30
C ALA A 4 -16.74 63.37 39.77
N VAL A 5 -17.13 62.25 39.16
CA VAL A 5 -16.40 60.98 39.16
C VAL A 5 -15.62 60.91 37.85
N ALA A 6 -14.29 60.75 37.92
CA ALA A 6 -13.48 60.33 36.80
C ALA A 6 -13.55 58.80 36.66
N PRO A 7 -13.59 58.24 35.44
CA PRO A 7 -13.59 56.79 35.25
C PRO A 7 -12.21 56.22 35.56
N VAL A 8 -12.16 55.22 36.44
CA VAL A 8 -11.01 54.31 36.57
C VAL A 8 -11.19 53.25 35.48
N SER A 9 -10.18 53.08 34.64
CA SER A 9 -10.13 52.07 33.57
C SER A 9 -10.32 50.65 34.12
N PRO A 10 -11.05 49.75 33.43
CA PRO A 10 -11.10 48.34 33.80
C PRO A 10 -9.71 47.71 33.60
N ALA A 11 -9.26 46.93 34.58
CA ALA A 11 -8.07 46.11 34.48
C ALA A 11 -8.27 45.09 33.34
N SER A 12 -7.44 45.17 32.31
CA SER A 12 -7.26 44.11 31.33
C SER A 12 -6.54 42.96 32.03
N ALA A 13 -7.12 41.76 32.02
CA ALA A 13 -6.33 40.54 32.15
C ALA A 13 -5.58 40.38 30.83
N ASP A 14 -4.28 40.55 30.89
CA ASP A 14 -3.34 40.56 29.78
C ASP A 14 -2.79 39.15 29.51
N VAL A 15 -2.30 38.94 28.29
CA VAL A 15 -1.92 37.63 27.71
C VAL A 15 -0.79 36.98 28.52
N GLU A 16 -0.06 37.78 29.26
CA GLU A 16 1.03 37.44 30.15
C GLU A 16 0.56 36.59 31.35
N ASP A 17 -0.62 36.85 31.92
CA ASP A 17 -1.20 36.03 33.00
C ASP A 17 -1.69 34.65 32.49
N LEU A 18 -2.00 34.54 31.19
CA LEU A 18 -2.34 33.29 30.52
C LEU A 18 -1.08 32.47 30.18
N LEU A 19 0.01 33.15 29.83
CA LEU A 19 1.32 32.54 29.54
C LEU A 19 2.01 32.01 30.80
N ASP A 20 1.83 32.65 31.96
CA ASP A 20 2.36 32.14 33.23
C ASP A 20 1.72 30.79 33.64
N GLN A 21 0.43 30.58 33.33
CA GLN A 21 -0.23 29.28 33.52
C GLN A 21 0.19 28.23 32.48
N PHE A 22 0.63 28.65 31.30
CA PHE A 22 1.13 27.78 30.24
C PHE A 22 2.49 27.15 30.59
N PHE A 23 3.37 27.89 31.28
CA PHE A 23 4.68 27.39 31.70
C PHE A 23 4.69 26.53 32.97
N ASP A 24 3.62 26.51 33.77
CA ASP A 24 3.55 25.67 34.98
C ASP A 24 3.18 24.20 34.65
N VAL A 25 2.37 23.98 33.61
CA VAL A 25 1.94 22.65 33.12
C VAL A 25 3.10 21.87 32.47
N ALA A 26 4.08 22.58 31.89
CA ALA A 26 5.26 21.97 31.28
C ALA A 26 6.24 21.34 32.31
N SER A 27 6.04 21.56 33.61
CA SER A 27 6.91 21.00 34.67
C SER A 27 6.62 19.54 35.03
N LEU A 28 5.57 18.91 34.50
CA LEU A 28 5.19 17.53 34.85
C LEU A 28 5.82 16.43 33.98
N GLY A 29 6.66 16.76 33.00
CA GLY A 29 7.18 15.79 32.03
C GLY A 29 8.64 15.36 32.19
N ALA A 30 9.46 16.05 32.96
CA ALA A 30 10.91 15.81 33.01
C ALA A 30 11.36 15.25 34.35
N SER A 31 11.11 13.96 34.59
CA SER A 31 11.84 13.24 35.64
C SER A 31 13.02 12.46 35.06
N SER A 32 14.21 12.98 35.38
CA SER A 32 15.54 12.35 35.43
C SER A 32 16.42 12.26 34.17
N VAL A 33 17.30 13.28 33.99
CA VAL A 33 18.71 13.07 33.60
C VAL A 33 19.58 14.10 34.37
N PRO A 34 20.65 13.71 35.09
CA PRO A 34 21.36 14.62 36.00
C PRO A 34 22.56 15.38 35.38
N ASP A 35 22.58 16.69 35.68
CA ASP A 35 23.62 17.67 36.06
C ASP A 35 25.06 17.70 35.44
N VAL A 36 25.41 18.87 34.88
CA VAL A 36 26.80 19.33 34.61
C VAL A 36 27.05 20.66 35.37
N ALA A 37 26.89 20.63 36.68
CA ALA A 37 27.65 21.27 37.79
C ALA A 37 28.38 22.64 37.63
N THR A 38 28.16 23.46 36.60
CA THR A 38 28.73 24.83 36.52
C THR A 38 27.76 25.81 35.85
N ALA A 39 26.51 25.83 36.30
CA ALA A 39 25.51 26.84 35.94
C ALA A 39 25.74 28.22 36.59
N SER A 40 26.93 28.52 37.15
CA SER A 40 27.03 29.62 38.11
C SER A 40 27.54 30.96 37.61
N ASP A 41 28.21 31.09 36.46
CA ASP A 41 28.90 32.35 36.18
C ASP A 41 28.71 32.82 34.74
N LEU A 42 28.25 34.08 34.62
CA LEU A 42 28.17 34.92 33.42
C LEU A 42 26.83 34.92 32.68
N TRP A 43 25.78 35.21 33.45
CA TRP A 43 24.64 36.04 33.05
C TRP A 43 25.06 37.46 32.60
N ASP A 44 26.19 37.63 31.89
CA ASP A 44 26.82 38.94 31.74
C ASP A 44 27.58 39.09 30.40
N ALA A 45 26.86 39.00 29.28
CA ALA A 45 27.24 39.63 28.00
C ALA A 45 26.10 39.60 26.96
N GLN A 46 25.08 40.42 27.21
CA GLN A 46 24.54 41.38 26.23
C GLN A 46 24.34 40.93 24.76
N VAL A 47 23.08 40.67 24.41
CA VAL A 47 22.42 41.09 23.14
C VAL A 47 23.21 40.77 21.86
N GLY A 48 23.06 39.56 21.32
CA GLY A 48 23.66 39.24 20.02
C GLY A 48 23.47 37.84 19.40
N ALA A 49 22.74 36.90 20.02
CA ALA A 49 22.64 35.52 19.53
C ALA A 49 21.20 35.07 19.17
N ASP A 50 20.27 36.01 19.02
CA ASP A 50 18.81 35.79 19.05
C ASP A 50 18.17 35.28 17.75
N ILE A 51 18.98 34.77 16.81
CA ILE A 51 18.48 34.06 15.62
C ILE A 51 19.10 32.66 15.46
N TYR A 52 20.12 32.34 16.26
CA TYR A 52 20.84 31.08 16.18
C TYR A 52 20.30 30.01 17.14
N VAL A 53 19.47 30.36 18.12
CA VAL A 53 18.91 29.38 19.07
C VAL A 53 17.75 28.59 18.48
N TRP A 54 16.86 29.24 17.72
CA TRP A 54 15.80 28.56 16.95
C TRP A 54 16.36 27.71 15.81
N ALA A 55 17.42 28.19 15.15
CA ALA A 55 18.19 27.39 14.21
C ALA A 55 18.86 26.19 14.90
N SER A 56 19.44 26.36 16.10
CA SER A 56 20.16 25.28 16.80
C SER A 56 19.27 24.20 17.41
N ALA A 57 18.05 24.52 17.86
CA ALA A 57 17.09 23.52 18.35
C ALA A 57 16.51 22.72 17.18
N ALA A 58 16.12 23.39 16.09
CA ALA A 58 15.76 22.74 14.84
C ALA A 58 16.95 21.93 14.27
N GLU A 59 18.18 22.44 14.30
CA GLU A 59 19.39 21.73 13.83
C GLU A 59 19.75 20.54 14.72
N THR A 60 19.49 20.59 16.03
CA THR A 60 19.77 19.46 16.94
C THR A 60 18.69 18.36 16.84
N VAL A 61 17.45 18.74 16.53
CA VAL A 61 16.36 17.80 16.23
C VAL A 61 16.53 17.20 14.83
N VAL A 62 16.85 18.00 13.81
CA VAL A 62 17.05 17.57 12.42
C VAL A 62 18.31 16.69 12.26
N ALA A 63 19.37 16.92 13.04
CA ALA A 63 20.63 16.17 12.91
C ALA A 63 20.61 14.74 13.49
N GLY A 64 19.54 14.33 14.19
CA GLY A 64 19.46 13.04 14.90
C GLY A 64 18.30 12.12 14.53
N LEU A 65 17.35 12.56 13.68
CA LEU A 65 16.13 11.82 13.38
C LEU A 65 16.24 11.04 12.05
N SER A 66 15.68 9.84 12.00
CA SER A 66 15.45 9.12 10.73
C SER A 66 14.33 9.81 9.93
N GLN A 67 14.23 9.53 8.62
CA GLN A 67 13.22 10.12 7.71
C GLN A 67 11.79 10.06 8.26
N ASP A 68 11.36 8.89 8.77
CA ASP A 68 10.04 8.70 9.39
C ASP A 68 9.83 9.62 10.59
N GLN A 69 10.88 9.86 11.38
CA GLN A 69 10.81 10.71 12.55
C GLN A 69 10.84 12.20 12.22
N LEU A 70 11.59 12.61 11.18
CA LEU A 70 11.58 13.99 10.71
C LEU A 70 10.22 14.35 10.10
N TYR A 71 9.69 13.47 9.24
CA TYR A 71 8.35 13.61 8.67
C TYR A 71 7.29 13.64 9.78
N ALA A 72 7.26 12.63 10.66
CA ALA A 72 6.29 12.56 11.75
C ALA A 72 6.39 13.80 12.65
N SER A 73 7.59 14.29 12.97
CA SER A 73 7.72 15.48 13.82
C SER A 73 7.21 16.76 13.16
N ILE A 74 7.41 16.93 11.84
CA ILE A 74 6.91 18.10 11.10
C ILE A 74 5.40 18.00 10.89
N HIS A 75 4.91 16.81 10.56
CA HIS A 75 3.48 16.50 10.41
C HIS A 75 2.74 16.69 11.73
N ASP A 76 3.23 16.10 12.82
CA ASP A 76 2.67 16.25 14.17
C ASP A 76 2.64 17.72 14.61
N LEU A 77 3.66 18.52 14.26
CA LEU A 77 3.70 19.95 14.58
C LEU A 77 2.69 20.76 13.76
N GLY A 78 2.46 20.38 12.50
CA GLY A 78 1.41 20.93 11.64
C GLY A 78 0.02 20.60 12.16
N GLU A 79 -0.22 19.35 12.54
CA GLU A 79 -1.45 18.89 13.19
C GLU A 79 -1.68 19.62 14.52
N LEU A 80 -0.62 19.81 15.33
CA LEU A 80 -0.70 20.57 16.58
C LEU A 80 -1.04 22.06 16.35
N TRP A 81 -0.63 22.64 15.22
CA TRP A 81 -0.99 24.01 14.82
C TRP A 81 -2.46 24.09 14.42
N ILE A 82 -2.91 23.19 13.53
CA ILE A 82 -4.29 23.12 13.02
C ILE A 82 -5.28 22.87 14.18
N GLN A 83 -4.93 21.98 15.10
CA GLN A 83 -5.76 21.64 16.27
C GLN A 83 -5.59 22.62 17.44
N GLY A 84 -4.57 23.50 17.40
CA GLY A 84 -4.16 24.40 18.48
C GLY A 84 -4.36 25.89 18.18
N PRO A 85 -3.32 26.71 17.94
CA PRO A 85 -3.44 28.15 17.70
C PRO A 85 -4.10 28.55 16.35
N GLY A 86 -4.17 27.64 15.38
CA GLY A 86 -4.72 27.87 14.04
C GLY A 86 -6.21 28.21 14.01
N VAL A 87 -7.02 27.69 14.94
CA VAL A 87 -8.47 27.95 15.04
C VAL A 87 -8.86 29.43 15.14
N LEU A 88 -7.93 30.32 15.53
CA LEU A 88 -8.15 31.77 15.58
C LEU A 88 -7.86 32.50 14.26
N VAL A 89 -6.97 31.97 13.41
CA VAL A 89 -6.43 32.67 12.23
C VAL A 89 -6.91 32.01 10.92
N ASP A 90 -7.02 30.69 10.91
CA ASP A 90 -7.39 29.86 9.75
C ASP A 90 -8.79 30.21 9.19
N PRO A 91 -9.83 30.54 9.99
CA PRO A 91 -11.14 30.95 9.48
C PRO A 91 -11.14 32.29 8.71
N ILE A 92 -10.09 33.11 8.85
CA ILE A 92 -9.95 34.40 8.16
C ILE A 92 -9.19 34.23 6.84
N ILE A 93 -8.16 33.38 6.85
CA ILE A 93 -7.24 33.21 5.72
C ILE A 93 -7.78 32.15 4.75
N ASN A 94 -8.24 30.99 5.21
CA ASN A 94 -8.61 29.88 4.33
C ASN A 94 -9.73 30.18 3.32
N PRO A 95 -10.82 30.90 3.66
CA PRO A 95 -11.86 31.22 2.68
C PRO A 95 -11.37 32.09 1.51
N LEU A 96 -10.26 32.81 1.68
CA LEU A 96 -9.65 33.63 0.63
C LEU A 96 -8.86 32.79 -0.38
N PHE A 97 -8.54 31.54 -0.04
CA PHE A 97 -7.70 30.63 -0.83
C PHE A 97 -8.33 29.24 -1.06
N ALA A 98 -9.62 29.08 -0.77
CA ALA A 98 -10.39 27.88 -1.06
C ALA A 98 -10.79 27.85 -2.55
N PHE A 99 -9.85 27.47 -3.42
CA PHE A 99 -10.05 27.29 -4.86
C PHE A 99 -9.23 26.10 -5.35
N ASP A 100 -9.67 25.46 -6.44
CA ASP A 100 -9.06 24.27 -7.05
C ASP A 100 -9.09 22.99 -6.19
N GLY A 101 -10.17 22.78 -5.42
CA GLY A 101 -10.35 21.59 -4.57
C GLY A 101 -9.89 21.77 -3.13
N ALA A 102 -8.80 22.52 -2.91
CA ALA A 102 -8.24 22.78 -1.58
C ALA A 102 -9.19 23.54 -0.63
N CYS A 103 -9.20 23.14 0.66
CA CYS A 103 -10.02 23.77 1.70
C CYS A 103 -9.55 25.18 2.13
N GLY A 104 -8.37 25.62 1.67
CA GLY A 104 -7.72 26.86 2.11
C GLY A 104 -6.19 26.83 1.98
N LEU A 105 -5.47 27.65 2.76
CA LEU A 105 -4.00 27.60 2.82
C LEU A 105 -3.50 26.57 3.85
N ILE A 106 -4.13 26.52 5.02
CA ILE A 106 -3.74 25.67 6.16
C ILE A 106 -5.01 25.03 6.72
N CYS A 107 -5.33 23.80 6.31
CA CYS A 107 -6.50 23.08 6.77
C CYS A 107 -6.44 21.62 6.32
N ASN A 108 -7.01 20.73 7.12
CA ASN A 108 -7.26 19.37 6.67
C ASN A 108 -8.55 19.32 5.85
N GLY A 109 -8.55 18.41 4.89
CA GLY A 109 -9.71 18.01 4.14
C GLY A 109 -10.80 17.47 5.05
N VAL A 110 -12.05 17.69 4.65
CA VAL A 110 -13.20 17.18 5.41
C VAL A 110 -13.43 15.74 5.02
N ASP A 111 -13.57 14.85 6.01
CA ASP A 111 -13.90 13.45 5.75
C ASP A 111 -15.22 13.32 4.97
N GLY A 112 -15.24 12.35 4.08
CA GLY A 112 -16.39 11.92 3.33
C GLY A 112 -17.55 11.50 4.22
N THR A 113 -18.75 11.73 3.72
CA THR A 113 -20.02 11.40 4.37
C THR A 113 -20.92 10.64 3.41
N VAL A 114 -22.01 10.06 3.91
CA VAL A 114 -23.00 9.40 3.04
C VAL A 114 -23.53 10.29 1.91
N ASP A 115 -23.66 11.60 2.14
CA ASP A 115 -24.18 12.56 1.14
C ASP A 115 -23.10 13.12 0.21
N SER A 116 -21.82 12.99 0.59
CA SER A 116 -20.63 13.40 -0.16
C SER A 116 -19.51 12.40 0.16
N PRO A 117 -19.46 11.25 -0.54
CA PRO A 117 -18.63 10.11 -0.12
C PRO A 117 -17.14 10.42 -0.14
N ASP A 118 -16.68 11.25 -1.07
CA ASP A 118 -15.26 11.53 -1.20
C ASP A 118 -14.79 12.49 -0.11
N GLY A 119 -13.60 12.24 0.42
CA GLY A 119 -12.89 13.15 1.29
C GLY A 119 -12.48 14.41 0.53
N GLY A 120 -12.63 15.57 1.17
CA GLY A 120 -12.18 16.83 0.60
C GLY A 120 -10.65 16.95 0.61
N ASP A 121 -10.11 17.79 -0.26
CA ASP A 121 -8.67 18.05 -0.31
C ASP A 121 -8.20 18.92 0.87
N GLY A 122 -6.95 18.68 1.28
CA GLY A 122 -6.24 19.49 2.26
C GLY A 122 -5.89 20.90 1.75
N GLY A 123 -5.27 21.70 2.62
CA GLY A 123 -4.87 23.06 2.33
C GLY A 123 -3.69 23.12 1.36
N TRP A 124 -3.63 24.19 0.56
CA TRP A 124 -2.57 24.41 -0.43
C TRP A 124 -1.15 24.34 0.16
N LEU A 125 -0.92 24.87 1.37
CA LEU A 125 0.40 24.89 1.99
C LEU A 125 0.56 23.75 3.00
N PHE A 126 -0.43 23.57 3.87
CA PHE A 126 -0.43 22.55 4.91
C PHE A 126 -1.81 21.94 5.08
N GLY A 127 -1.82 20.62 5.24
CA GLY A 127 -2.95 19.85 5.71
C GLY A 127 -3.17 18.58 4.91
N ASP A 128 -3.69 17.58 5.61
CA ASP A 128 -3.97 16.27 5.08
C ASP A 128 -5.26 16.28 4.27
N GLY A 129 -5.38 15.36 3.32
CA GLY A 129 -6.66 15.05 2.69
C GLY A 129 -7.63 14.39 3.65
N GLY A 130 -8.92 14.64 3.47
CA GLY A 130 -9.98 13.98 4.24
C GLY A 130 -10.10 12.51 3.85
N ASN A 131 -10.49 11.65 4.78
CA ASN A 131 -10.73 10.24 4.47
C ASN A 131 -12.01 10.08 3.66
N GLY A 132 -12.04 9.11 2.76
CA GLY A 132 -13.25 8.70 2.08
C GLY A 132 -14.27 8.07 3.02
N TYR A 133 -15.54 8.22 2.69
CA TYR A 133 -16.65 7.64 3.42
C TYR A 133 -16.54 6.11 3.43
N ASN A 134 -16.71 5.51 4.61
CA ASN A 134 -16.58 4.09 4.83
C ASN A 134 -17.97 3.44 5.10
N PRO A 135 -18.72 3.03 4.04
CA PRO A 135 -19.94 2.24 4.16
C PRO A 135 -19.71 0.82 4.68
N GLY A 136 -18.47 0.30 4.62
CA GLY A 136 -18.05 -0.99 5.16
C GLY A 136 -18.00 -1.06 6.69
N ALA A 137 -17.82 0.08 7.36
CA ALA A 137 -17.60 0.15 8.81
C ALA A 137 -18.89 0.04 9.67
N ASP A 138 -20.08 0.17 9.08
CA ASP A 138 -21.35 -0.02 9.80
C ASP A 138 -21.67 -1.53 9.97
N GLN A 139 -22.25 -1.87 11.12
CA GLN A 139 -22.88 -3.16 11.42
C GLN A 139 -24.04 -3.47 10.45
N ASN A 140 -24.62 -2.44 9.81
CA ASN A 140 -25.54 -2.56 8.69
C ASN A 140 -24.84 -2.16 7.40
N THR A 141 -23.76 -2.84 7.05
CA THR A 141 -22.97 -2.64 5.82
C THR A 141 -23.89 -2.31 4.63
N GLU A 142 -23.68 -1.15 4.01
CA GLU A 142 -24.57 -0.67 2.96
C GLU A 142 -24.35 -1.47 1.66
N LEU A 143 -25.41 -2.09 1.13
CA LEU A 143 -25.29 -2.92 -0.06
C LEU A 143 -25.00 -2.09 -1.31
N GLY A 144 -23.92 -2.43 -2.01
CA GLY A 144 -23.58 -1.86 -3.31
C GLY A 144 -23.14 -0.40 -3.27
N VAL A 145 -22.81 0.12 -2.08
CA VAL A 145 -22.30 1.49 -1.90
C VAL A 145 -20.79 1.42 -1.84
N ASN A 146 -20.13 2.01 -2.85
CA ASN A 146 -18.68 2.08 -2.88
C ASN A 146 -18.15 2.95 -1.74
N GLY A 147 -16.95 2.61 -1.27
CA GLY A 147 -16.18 3.49 -0.43
C GLY A 147 -15.87 4.78 -1.18
N GLY A 148 -15.91 5.91 -0.46
CA GLY A 148 -15.51 7.18 -1.02
C GLY A 148 -14.01 7.26 -1.23
N ASP A 149 -13.59 8.07 -2.20
CA ASP A 149 -12.16 8.31 -2.42
C ASP A 149 -11.60 9.20 -1.30
N GLY A 150 -10.34 8.98 -0.91
CA GLY A 150 -9.62 9.88 -0.02
C GLY A 150 -9.23 11.17 -0.74
N GLY A 151 -9.29 12.29 -0.03
CA GLY A 151 -8.89 13.60 -0.57
C GLY A 151 -7.38 13.73 -0.72
N ASP A 152 -6.95 14.61 -1.62
CA ASP A 152 -5.53 14.88 -1.85
C ASP A 152 -4.98 15.88 -0.82
N ALA A 153 -3.69 15.79 -0.50
CA ALA A 153 -2.97 16.84 0.21
C ALA A 153 -2.37 17.87 -0.75
N GLY A 154 -2.19 19.11 -0.27
CA GLY A 154 -1.60 20.21 -1.05
C GLY A 154 -0.06 20.15 -1.13
N MET A 155 0.63 21.06 -0.46
CA MET A 155 2.10 21.10 -0.49
C MET A 155 2.74 20.24 0.61
N VAL A 156 2.20 20.26 1.83
CA VAL A 156 2.63 19.40 2.94
C VAL A 156 1.42 18.75 3.59
N GLY A 157 1.36 17.43 3.61
CA GLY A 157 0.26 16.65 4.18
C GLY A 157 0.18 15.25 3.57
N ASN A 158 -0.46 14.31 4.26
CA ASN A 158 -0.79 13.01 3.71
C ASN A 158 -2.07 13.06 2.89
N GLY A 159 -2.17 12.21 1.87
CA GLY A 159 -3.45 11.93 1.26
C GLY A 159 -4.37 11.18 2.23
N GLY A 160 -5.67 11.42 2.12
CA GLY A 160 -6.66 10.74 2.95
C GLY A 160 -6.80 9.26 2.58
N PHE A 161 -7.22 8.43 3.53
CA PHE A 161 -7.51 7.02 3.24
C PHE A 161 -8.75 6.89 2.35
N GLY A 162 -8.73 5.96 1.40
CA GLY A 162 -9.94 5.53 0.71
C GLY A 162 -10.86 4.80 1.68
N GLY A 163 -12.17 5.01 1.57
CA GLY A 163 -13.14 4.33 2.42
C GLY A 163 -13.36 2.88 2.00
N ASP A 164 -13.70 1.99 2.93
CA ASP A 164 -14.02 0.60 2.58
C ASP A 164 -15.40 0.52 1.91
N GLY A 165 -15.50 -0.31 0.87
CA GLY A 165 -16.74 -0.62 0.19
C GLY A 165 -17.73 -1.31 1.12
N GLY A 166 -19.01 -0.96 0.96
CA GLY A 166 -20.09 -1.73 1.54
C GLY A 166 -20.23 -3.09 0.85
N ALA A 167 -21.20 -3.91 1.26
CA ALA A 167 -21.29 -5.28 0.78
C ALA A 167 -21.38 -5.33 -0.76
N SER A 168 -20.53 -6.14 -1.39
CA SER A 168 -20.40 -6.31 -2.84
C SER A 168 -20.01 -5.03 -3.59
N ALA A 169 -19.38 -4.07 -2.92
CA ALA A 169 -19.01 -2.77 -3.48
C ALA A 169 -17.51 -2.51 -3.34
N ASN A 170 -16.97 -1.68 -4.22
CA ASN A 170 -15.53 -1.45 -4.28
C ASN A 170 -15.07 -0.51 -3.16
N GLY A 171 -13.84 -0.70 -2.70
CA GLY A 171 -13.15 0.27 -1.87
C GLY A 171 -12.78 1.53 -2.64
N GLY A 172 -12.72 2.65 -1.94
CA GLY A 172 -12.32 3.95 -2.47
C GLY A 172 -10.82 4.05 -2.68
N VAL A 173 -10.40 4.89 -3.61
CA VAL A 173 -8.98 5.17 -3.88
C VAL A 173 -8.40 6.01 -2.74
N GLY A 174 -7.17 5.73 -2.33
CA GLY A 174 -6.44 6.58 -1.40
C GLY A 174 -6.00 7.89 -2.04
N GLY A 175 -6.04 8.97 -1.28
CA GLY A 175 -5.66 10.30 -1.75
C GLY A 175 -4.16 10.46 -1.95
N THR A 176 -3.79 11.43 -2.77
CA THR A 176 -2.39 11.75 -3.10
C THR A 176 -1.72 12.51 -1.96
N GLY A 177 -0.48 12.14 -1.63
CA GLY A 177 0.35 12.87 -0.68
C GLY A 177 0.84 14.22 -1.23
N GLY A 178 1.08 15.18 -0.34
CA GLY A 178 1.40 16.56 -0.72
C GLY A 178 2.68 16.71 -1.55
N TRP A 179 2.73 17.69 -2.45
CA TRP A 179 3.79 17.84 -3.46
C TRP A 179 5.22 17.98 -2.91
N PHE A 180 5.39 18.57 -1.73
CA PHE A 180 6.70 18.73 -1.11
C PHE A 180 6.99 17.59 -0.11
N MET A 181 6.03 17.26 0.75
CA MET A 181 6.21 16.27 1.81
C MET A 181 4.86 15.65 2.19
N GLY A 182 4.76 14.32 2.15
CA GLY A 182 3.49 13.64 2.34
C GLY A 182 3.46 12.24 1.76
N ASN A 183 2.89 11.29 2.51
CA ASN A 183 2.59 9.96 2.00
C ASN A 183 1.26 9.97 1.27
N GLY A 184 1.12 9.09 0.29
CA GLY A 184 -0.21 8.80 -0.26
C GLY A 184 -1.04 7.97 0.72
N GLY A 185 -2.35 8.16 0.68
CA GLY A 185 -3.30 7.42 1.50
C GLY A 185 -3.46 5.99 1.02
N ASP A 186 -3.75 5.07 1.94
CA ASP A 186 -4.09 3.69 1.56
C ASP A 186 -5.47 3.64 0.86
N GLY A 187 -5.62 2.73 -0.09
CA GLY A 187 -6.90 2.40 -0.70
C GLY A 187 -7.79 1.61 0.26
N GLY A 188 -9.09 1.86 0.21
CA GLY A 188 -10.08 1.17 1.02
C GLY A 188 -10.30 -0.27 0.57
N TRP A 189 -10.78 -1.13 1.46
CA TRP A 189 -11.03 -2.53 1.13
C TRP A 189 -12.31 -2.67 0.30
N GLY A 190 -12.34 -3.64 -0.59
CA GLY A 190 -13.57 -4.07 -1.25
C GLY A 190 -14.47 -4.79 -0.26
N GLY A 191 -15.78 -4.53 -0.31
CA GLY A 191 -16.72 -5.17 0.59
C GLY A 191 -17.10 -6.58 0.11
N ASP A 192 -17.30 -7.47 1.07
CA ASP A 192 -17.63 -8.87 0.79
C ASP A 192 -18.96 -9.01 0.03
N GLY A 193 -18.99 -10.02 -0.83
CA GLY A 193 -20.16 -10.47 -1.56
C GLY A 193 -21.28 -10.91 -0.63
N LEU A 194 -22.52 -10.51 -0.92
CA LEU A 194 -23.65 -10.95 -0.11
C LEU A 194 -23.98 -12.43 -0.31
N ASP A 195 -24.20 -13.12 0.81
CA ASP A 195 -24.75 -14.47 0.79
C ASP A 195 -26.18 -14.48 0.23
N SER A 196 -26.51 -15.51 -0.55
CA SER A 196 -27.84 -15.61 -1.16
C SER A 196 -28.33 -17.06 -1.28
N VAL A 197 -29.41 -17.36 -0.54
CA VAL A 197 -30.04 -18.69 -0.57
C VAL A 197 -31.02 -18.83 -1.74
N SER A 198 -31.61 -17.73 -2.23
CA SER A 198 -32.64 -17.76 -3.29
C SER A 198 -32.31 -16.94 -4.54
N GLY A 199 -31.19 -16.24 -4.58
CA GLY A 199 -30.67 -15.53 -5.75
C GLY A 199 -29.18 -15.80 -5.94
N THR A 200 -28.57 -15.19 -6.95
CA THR A 200 -27.12 -15.27 -7.17
C THR A 200 -26.38 -14.67 -5.97
N ALA A 201 -25.28 -15.29 -5.55
CA ALA A 201 -24.41 -14.67 -4.56
C ALA A 201 -23.86 -13.34 -5.08
N GLY A 202 -23.59 -12.40 -4.17
CA GLY A 202 -22.87 -11.19 -4.51
C GLY A 202 -21.40 -11.52 -4.77
N ASN A 203 -20.79 -10.85 -5.75
CA ASN A 203 -19.34 -10.84 -5.88
C ASN A 203 -18.75 -9.95 -4.80
N GLY A 204 -17.52 -10.24 -4.38
CA GLY A 204 -16.73 -9.30 -3.60
C GLY A 204 -16.39 -8.07 -4.43
N GLY A 205 -16.36 -6.92 -3.78
CA GLY A 205 -15.90 -5.68 -4.41
C GLY A 205 -14.38 -5.65 -4.55
N ASP A 206 -13.89 -4.89 -5.52
CA ASP A 206 -12.45 -4.68 -5.68
C ASP A 206 -11.91 -3.76 -4.59
N GLY A 207 -10.67 -4.00 -4.17
CA GLY A 207 -9.93 -3.09 -3.30
C GLY A 207 -9.55 -1.80 -4.02
N GLY A 208 -9.59 -0.69 -3.29
CA GLY A 208 -9.23 0.63 -3.77
C GLY A 208 -7.73 0.75 -4.09
N LEU A 209 -7.38 1.61 -5.04
CA LEU A 209 -5.98 1.90 -5.34
C LEU A 209 -5.34 2.67 -4.18
N GLY A 210 -4.06 2.43 -3.91
CA GLY A 210 -3.29 3.31 -3.03
C GLY A 210 -3.03 4.67 -3.71
N GLY A 211 -2.98 5.72 -2.92
CA GLY A 211 -2.70 7.08 -3.38
C GLY A 211 -1.22 7.33 -3.60
N ASP A 212 -0.89 8.11 -4.63
CA ASP A 212 0.50 8.38 -5.01
C ASP A 212 1.20 9.26 -3.97
N ALA A 213 2.51 9.04 -3.76
CA ALA A 213 3.36 10.06 -3.17
C ALA A 213 4.03 10.87 -4.29
N ILE A 214 3.50 12.05 -4.58
CA ILE A 214 4.14 13.02 -5.51
C ILE A 214 5.30 13.76 -4.81
N SER A 215 5.34 13.68 -3.47
CA SER A 215 6.28 14.36 -2.61
C SER A 215 7.74 14.09 -2.91
N LEU A 216 8.60 15.05 -2.55
CA LEU A 216 10.04 14.85 -2.42
C LEU A 216 10.40 13.90 -1.26
N PHE A 217 9.44 13.70 -0.34
CA PHE A 217 9.54 12.92 0.88
C PHE A 217 8.19 12.25 1.18
N GLY A 218 7.99 11.01 0.74
CA GLY A 218 6.79 10.26 1.11
C GLY A 218 6.64 8.91 0.42
N ALA A 219 6.04 7.96 1.12
CA ALA A 219 5.75 6.62 0.63
C ALA A 219 4.40 6.59 -0.12
N GLY A 220 4.33 5.78 -1.17
CA GLY A 220 3.08 5.52 -1.87
C GLY A 220 2.13 4.70 -0.99
N GLY A 221 0.83 4.95 -1.14
CA GLY A 221 -0.22 4.27 -0.40
C GLY A 221 -0.33 2.79 -0.76
N ARG A 222 -0.73 1.97 0.22
CA ARG A 222 -1.06 0.56 -0.01
C ARG A 222 -2.38 0.47 -0.79
N GLY A 223 -2.47 -0.51 -1.70
CA GLY A 223 -3.76 -0.87 -2.30
C GLY A 223 -4.62 -1.67 -1.32
N GLY A 224 -5.93 -1.42 -1.33
CA GLY A 224 -6.91 -2.11 -0.49
C GLY A 224 -7.10 -3.56 -0.89
N ASP A 225 -7.49 -4.41 0.05
CA ASP A 225 -7.75 -5.82 -0.24
C ASP A 225 -9.11 -5.98 -0.94
N GLY A 226 -9.22 -6.93 -1.87
CA GLY A 226 -10.49 -7.27 -2.50
C GLY A 226 -11.39 -8.08 -1.56
N GLY A 227 -12.71 -7.86 -1.64
CA GLY A 227 -13.69 -8.57 -0.82
C GLY A 227 -13.86 -10.03 -1.24
N ASP A 228 -14.23 -10.89 -0.31
CA ASP A 228 -14.56 -12.28 -0.62
C ASP A 228 -15.89 -12.37 -1.38
N GLY A 229 -16.04 -13.34 -2.27
CA GLY A 229 -17.32 -13.63 -2.92
C GLY A 229 -18.31 -14.31 -1.97
N GLY A 230 -19.58 -13.95 -2.08
CA GLY A 230 -20.63 -14.46 -1.20
C GLY A 230 -20.92 -15.94 -1.40
N TRP A 231 -21.44 -16.58 -0.37
CA TRP A 231 -21.97 -17.95 -0.47
C TRP A 231 -23.39 -17.93 -1.04
N GLY A 232 -23.66 -18.68 -2.11
CA GLY A 232 -25.01 -18.65 -2.68
C GLY A 232 -25.20 -19.39 -3.99
N ASN A 233 -26.30 -19.06 -4.69
CA ASN A 233 -26.60 -19.72 -5.96
C ASN A 233 -25.58 -19.33 -7.02
N ASP A 234 -24.65 -20.24 -7.28
CA ASP A 234 -23.32 -19.96 -7.79
C ASP A 234 -22.56 -19.09 -6.78
N GLY A 235 -21.39 -19.55 -6.35
CA GLY A 235 -20.53 -18.77 -5.47
C GLY A 235 -20.12 -17.47 -6.15
N GLY A 236 -20.13 -16.37 -5.38
CA GLY A 236 -19.70 -15.08 -5.91
C GLY A 236 -18.22 -15.11 -6.25
N ASP A 237 -17.80 -14.37 -7.28
CA ASP A 237 -16.38 -14.16 -7.52
C ASP A 237 -15.80 -13.26 -6.42
N GLY A 238 -14.56 -13.51 -6.00
CA GLY A 238 -13.82 -12.58 -5.14
C GLY A 238 -13.36 -11.34 -5.91
N GLY A 239 -13.24 -10.22 -5.21
CA GLY A 239 -12.79 -8.96 -5.79
C GLY A 239 -11.28 -8.91 -5.99
N ASP A 240 -10.83 -8.13 -6.97
CA ASP A 240 -9.40 -7.89 -7.19
C ASP A 240 -8.82 -7.02 -6.07
N GLY A 241 -7.60 -7.30 -5.66
CA GLY A 241 -6.82 -6.45 -4.76
C GLY A 241 -6.38 -5.16 -5.47
N GLY A 242 -6.47 -4.05 -4.76
CA GLY A 242 -6.06 -2.74 -5.21
C GLY A 242 -4.56 -2.68 -5.50
N LYS A 243 -4.18 -1.96 -6.55
CA LYS A 243 -2.76 -1.69 -6.81
C LYS A 243 -2.27 -0.65 -5.82
N ALA A 244 -1.04 -0.83 -5.36
CA ALA A 244 -0.36 0.20 -4.61
C ALA A 244 0.13 1.34 -5.50
N ALA A 245 0.46 2.44 -4.85
CA ALA A 245 1.03 3.62 -5.45
C ALA A 245 2.55 3.66 -5.37
N ASP A 246 3.16 4.45 -6.24
CA ASP A 246 4.60 4.65 -6.27
C ASP A 246 5.05 5.60 -5.15
N GLY A 247 6.28 5.40 -4.67
CA GLY A 247 6.93 6.29 -3.70
C GLY A 247 7.52 7.54 -4.37
N GLY A 248 7.61 8.63 -3.61
CA GLY A 248 8.12 9.92 -4.08
C GLY A 248 9.63 9.94 -4.38
N ASP A 249 10.03 10.72 -5.39
CA ASP A 249 11.40 10.86 -5.87
C ASP A 249 12.37 11.43 -4.81
N ALA A 250 13.58 10.91 -4.75
CA ALA A 250 14.59 11.26 -3.76
C ALA A 250 15.37 12.55 -4.09
N VAL A 251 15.42 13.48 -3.14
CA VAL A 251 16.36 14.61 -3.14
C VAL A 251 17.04 14.76 -1.78
N MET A 252 18.37 14.85 -1.80
CA MET A 252 19.25 15.00 -0.64
C MET A 252 19.21 13.85 0.38
N GLY A 253 18.97 12.61 -0.04
CA GLY A 253 19.18 11.43 0.81
C GLY A 253 17.91 10.68 1.21
N PHE A 254 16.75 11.12 0.76
CA PHE A 254 15.46 10.68 1.29
C PHE A 254 14.51 10.38 0.14
N SER A 255 14.19 9.10 -0.06
CA SER A 255 13.26 8.63 -1.10
C SER A 255 12.02 8.01 -0.47
N GLY A 256 10.90 8.06 -1.17
CA GLY A 256 9.70 7.30 -0.85
C GLY A 256 9.78 5.81 -1.17
N ALA A 257 9.33 4.95 -0.27
CA ALA A 257 9.05 3.56 -0.62
C ALA A 257 7.75 3.45 -1.42
N GLY A 258 7.66 2.49 -2.34
CA GLY A 258 6.40 2.14 -2.98
C GLY A 258 5.46 1.41 -2.03
N GLY A 259 4.16 1.59 -2.20
CA GLY A 259 3.14 0.92 -1.42
C GLY A 259 3.06 -0.58 -1.70
N SER A 260 2.48 -1.36 -0.78
CA SER A 260 2.16 -2.77 -1.03
C SER A 260 0.83 -2.94 -1.77
N GLY A 261 0.72 -3.91 -2.68
CA GLY A 261 -0.57 -4.25 -3.30
C GLY A 261 -1.54 -4.89 -2.29
N GLY A 262 -2.83 -4.89 -2.62
CA GLY A 262 -3.87 -5.54 -1.83
C GLY A 262 -4.07 -7.01 -2.17
N TYR A 263 -4.49 -7.84 -1.21
CA TYR A 263 -4.82 -9.24 -1.44
C TYR A 263 -6.04 -9.38 -2.35
N GLY A 264 -6.06 -10.39 -3.24
CA GLY A 264 -7.29 -10.76 -3.96
C GLY A 264 -8.26 -11.50 -3.04
N GLY A 265 -9.56 -11.25 -3.20
CA GLY A 265 -10.62 -11.91 -2.44
C GLY A 265 -10.84 -13.36 -2.88
N ASN A 266 -11.27 -14.22 -1.98
CA ASN A 266 -11.61 -15.61 -2.30
C ASN A 266 -12.96 -15.69 -3.02
N GLY A 267 -13.13 -16.68 -3.89
CA GLY A 267 -14.43 -17.00 -4.46
C GLY A 267 -15.34 -17.69 -3.43
N GLY A 268 -16.64 -17.42 -3.52
CA GLY A 268 -17.67 -18.02 -2.68
C GLY A 268 -17.96 -19.48 -3.05
N VAL A 269 -18.56 -20.21 -2.10
CA VAL A 269 -18.98 -21.60 -2.31
C VAL A 269 -20.37 -21.66 -2.95
N GLY A 270 -20.60 -22.65 -3.82
CA GLY A 270 -21.92 -22.88 -4.44
C GLY A 270 -22.99 -23.50 -3.51
N THR A 271 -24.24 -23.56 -3.97
CA THR A 271 -25.39 -24.14 -3.23
C THR A 271 -26.03 -25.36 -3.93
N ALA A 272 -27.12 -25.89 -3.38
CA ALA A 272 -27.79 -27.06 -3.94
C ALA A 272 -28.42 -26.80 -5.32
N ASP A 273 -28.97 -25.61 -5.52
CA ASP A 273 -29.66 -25.26 -6.76
C ASP A 273 -28.65 -24.86 -7.84
N HIS A 274 -27.59 -24.14 -7.46
CA HIS A 274 -26.54 -23.67 -8.33
C HIS A 274 -25.17 -23.99 -7.68
N PRO A 275 -24.57 -25.14 -8.01
CA PRO A 275 -23.54 -25.75 -7.20
C PRO A 275 -22.11 -25.30 -7.47
N SER A 276 -21.88 -24.40 -8.42
CA SER A 276 -20.51 -23.99 -8.77
C SER A 276 -19.97 -22.98 -7.77
N GLY A 277 -18.67 -23.04 -7.46
CA GLY A 277 -17.99 -22.00 -6.70
C GLY A 277 -17.55 -20.84 -7.60
N GLY A 278 -17.34 -19.68 -6.99
CA GLY A 278 -16.85 -18.47 -7.68
C GLY A 278 -15.33 -18.47 -7.82
N ASN A 279 -14.80 -17.68 -8.73
CA ASN A 279 -13.35 -17.53 -8.90
C ASN A 279 -12.76 -16.63 -7.80
N GLY A 280 -11.49 -16.80 -7.47
CA GLY A 280 -10.75 -15.85 -6.65
C GLY A 280 -10.33 -14.62 -7.46
N GLY A 281 -10.25 -13.47 -6.78
CA GLY A 281 -9.76 -12.22 -7.34
C GLY A 281 -8.23 -12.17 -7.43
N ASN A 282 -7.72 -11.33 -8.31
CA ASN A 282 -6.28 -11.15 -8.51
C ASN A 282 -5.66 -10.33 -7.38
N GLY A 283 -4.41 -10.61 -7.03
CA GLY A 283 -3.63 -9.79 -6.11
C GLY A 283 -3.20 -8.46 -6.76
N GLY A 284 -3.17 -7.42 -5.95
CA GLY A 284 -2.74 -6.08 -6.32
C GLY A 284 -1.24 -6.02 -6.63
N ALA A 285 -0.90 -5.25 -7.66
CA ALA A 285 0.49 -4.93 -7.96
C ALA A 285 1.07 -4.01 -6.87
N ALA A 286 2.34 -4.19 -6.57
CA ALA A 286 3.07 -3.29 -5.70
C ALA A 286 3.48 -2.00 -6.41
N GLY A 287 3.67 -0.94 -5.62
CA GLY A 287 4.25 0.31 -6.06
C GLY A 287 5.76 0.22 -6.28
N ASN A 288 6.28 1.09 -7.12
CA ASN A 288 7.70 1.29 -7.33
C ASN A 288 8.27 2.21 -6.23
N GLY A 289 9.55 2.04 -5.92
CA GLY A 289 10.25 3.01 -5.07
C GLY A 289 10.60 4.28 -5.85
N GLY A 290 10.65 5.41 -5.16
CA GLY A 290 10.98 6.69 -5.77
C GLY A 290 12.42 6.79 -6.29
N ALA A 291 12.62 7.51 -7.40
CA ALA A 291 13.90 7.61 -8.08
C ALA A 291 14.82 8.66 -7.43
N LEU A 292 16.12 8.41 -7.36
CA LEU A 292 17.10 9.39 -6.92
C LEU A 292 17.32 10.50 -7.96
N GLN A 293 16.97 11.74 -7.60
CA GLN A 293 17.26 12.93 -8.40
C GLN A 293 18.54 13.65 -7.99
N PHE A 294 18.91 13.66 -6.70
CA PHE A 294 20.14 14.33 -6.22
C PHE A 294 20.63 13.75 -4.89
N MET A 295 21.81 13.10 -4.88
CA MET A 295 22.54 12.53 -3.72
C MET A 295 21.69 11.75 -2.70
N GLY A 296 21.86 10.44 -2.56
CA GLY A 296 21.06 9.64 -1.61
C GLY A 296 20.90 8.18 -1.99
N ASP A 297 20.03 7.50 -1.24
CA ASP A 297 19.54 6.16 -1.56
C ASP A 297 18.14 6.24 -2.18
N PRO A 298 17.80 5.37 -3.14
CA PRO A 298 16.50 5.35 -3.79
C PRO A 298 15.50 4.55 -2.98
N GLY A 299 14.23 4.72 -3.34
CA GLY A 299 13.13 4.06 -2.66
C GLY A 299 13.17 2.56 -2.87
N ALA A 300 12.80 1.82 -1.83
CA ALA A 300 12.45 0.42 -1.99
C ALA A 300 11.10 0.30 -2.70
N GLY A 301 10.98 -0.61 -3.68
CA GLY A 301 9.66 -1.00 -4.21
C GLY A 301 8.79 -1.64 -3.13
N GLY A 302 7.48 -1.63 -3.31
CA GLY A 302 6.54 -2.25 -2.38
C GLY A 302 6.44 -3.77 -2.52
N PHE A 303 5.73 -4.39 -1.58
CA PHE A 303 5.44 -5.82 -1.63
C PHE A 303 4.19 -6.10 -2.47
N SER A 304 4.25 -7.07 -3.37
CA SER A 304 3.05 -7.53 -4.08
C SER A 304 2.20 -8.40 -3.17
N ALA A 305 0.94 -8.58 -3.55
CA ALA A 305 0.02 -9.45 -2.83
C ALA A 305 -0.38 -10.67 -3.68
N PRO A 306 -0.70 -11.80 -3.03
CA PRO A 306 -1.21 -12.99 -3.70
C PRO A 306 -2.65 -12.81 -4.19
N GLY A 307 -3.03 -13.64 -5.16
CA GLY A 307 -4.43 -13.79 -5.58
C GLY A 307 -5.25 -14.60 -4.58
N GLY A 308 -6.57 -14.42 -4.61
CA GLY A 308 -7.51 -15.16 -3.79
C GLY A 308 -7.77 -16.57 -4.31
N ASN A 309 -8.22 -17.47 -3.44
CA ASN A 309 -8.53 -18.83 -3.83
C ASN A 309 -9.89 -18.90 -4.54
N GLY A 310 -10.06 -19.85 -5.46
CA GLY A 310 -11.36 -20.18 -6.01
C GLY A 310 -12.24 -20.88 -4.98
N GLY A 311 -13.54 -20.61 -5.03
CA GLY A 311 -14.53 -21.23 -4.18
C GLY A 311 -14.82 -22.68 -4.57
N ASP A 312 -15.10 -23.50 -3.57
CA ASP A 312 -15.49 -24.89 -3.79
C ASP A 312 -16.89 -24.98 -4.41
N ALA A 313 -17.08 -25.98 -5.26
CA ALA A 313 -18.42 -26.42 -5.59
C ALA A 313 -19.07 -27.17 -4.42
N LEU A 314 -20.40 -27.17 -4.38
CA LEU A 314 -21.13 -27.94 -3.37
C LEU A 314 -20.89 -29.45 -3.55
N ALA A 315 -20.41 -30.09 -2.49
CA ALA A 315 -20.17 -31.53 -2.46
C ALA A 315 -21.47 -32.35 -2.72
N GLY A 316 -21.36 -33.34 -3.60
CA GLY A 316 -22.47 -34.17 -4.07
C GLY A 316 -23.25 -33.60 -5.26
N SER A 317 -22.91 -32.41 -5.75
CA SER A 317 -23.63 -31.72 -6.83
C SER A 317 -22.79 -31.58 -8.11
N PHE A 318 -23.44 -31.36 -9.24
CA PHE A 318 -22.78 -31.21 -10.56
C PHE A 318 -22.00 -29.89 -10.74
N GLY A 319 -21.59 -29.23 -9.65
CA GLY A 319 -20.93 -27.93 -9.67
C GLY A 319 -19.43 -28.01 -9.94
N ASN A 320 -18.92 -26.93 -10.54
CA ASN A 320 -17.49 -26.74 -10.78
C ASN A 320 -16.87 -25.91 -9.66
N GLY A 321 -15.64 -26.24 -9.27
CA GLY A 321 -14.86 -25.34 -8.43
C GLY A 321 -14.41 -24.12 -9.22
N GLY A 322 -14.32 -22.97 -8.56
CA GLY A 322 -13.82 -21.75 -9.18
C GLY A 322 -12.30 -21.75 -9.34
N ASN A 323 -11.78 -20.96 -10.27
CA ASN A 323 -10.32 -20.83 -10.44
C ASN A 323 -9.73 -19.91 -9.36
N GLY A 324 -8.48 -20.12 -8.98
CA GLY A 324 -7.73 -19.18 -8.17
C GLY A 324 -7.33 -17.93 -8.97
N GLY A 325 -7.21 -16.80 -8.27
CA GLY A 325 -6.80 -15.53 -8.85
C GLY A 325 -5.30 -15.44 -9.07
N HIS A 326 -4.87 -14.55 -9.97
CA HIS A 326 -3.45 -14.34 -10.26
C HIS A 326 -2.75 -13.56 -9.15
N GLY A 327 -1.47 -13.83 -8.91
CA GLY A 327 -0.65 -13.04 -8.00
C GLY A 327 -0.27 -11.67 -8.58
N GLY A 328 -0.12 -10.67 -7.71
CA GLY A 328 0.26 -9.31 -8.09
C GLY A 328 1.71 -9.18 -8.54
N VAL A 329 2.00 -8.16 -9.36
CA VAL A 329 3.38 -7.87 -9.81
C VAL A 329 4.19 -7.26 -8.67
N GLY A 330 5.43 -7.73 -8.47
CA GLY A 330 6.38 -7.24 -7.49
C GLY A 330 6.89 -5.83 -7.79
N GLY A 331 7.10 -5.02 -6.74
CA GLY A 331 7.52 -3.63 -6.88
C GLY A 331 8.96 -3.50 -7.35
N THR A 332 9.23 -2.52 -8.22
CA THR A 332 10.60 -2.21 -8.64
C THR A 332 11.26 -1.27 -7.65
N GLY A 333 12.57 -1.40 -7.43
CA GLY A 333 13.33 -0.40 -6.68
C GLY A 333 13.50 0.89 -7.48
N GLY A 334 13.69 2.03 -6.81
CA GLY A 334 13.90 3.33 -7.46
C GLY A 334 15.25 3.46 -8.19
N TYR A 335 15.39 4.42 -9.11
CA TYR A 335 16.65 4.57 -9.87
C TYR A 335 17.75 5.30 -9.07
N GLY A 336 18.95 4.72 -8.92
CA GLY A 336 20.18 5.39 -8.46
C GLY A 336 20.46 5.38 -6.94
N GLY A 337 21.68 5.01 -6.52
CA GLY A 337 22.14 4.90 -5.12
C GLY A 337 22.56 3.47 -4.74
N VAL A 338 22.56 3.07 -3.45
CA VAL A 338 22.92 1.70 -3.01
C VAL A 338 21.91 0.68 -3.59
N PRO A 339 22.33 -0.48 -4.12
CA PRO A 339 21.43 -1.41 -4.81
C PRO A 339 20.29 -1.96 -3.93
N SER A 340 19.06 -1.54 -4.23
CA SER A 340 17.82 -2.22 -3.86
C SER A 340 17.43 -3.21 -4.98
N HIS A 341 16.94 -4.37 -4.55
CA HIS A 341 16.54 -5.46 -5.43
C HIS A 341 15.06 -5.32 -5.75
N GLY A 342 14.66 -5.80 -6.94
CA GLY A 342 13.25 -5.96 -7.24
C GLY A 342 12.57 -6.89 -6.24
N ARG A 343 11.31 -6.59 -5.91
CA ARG A 343 10.54 -7.37 -4.94
C ARG A 343 9.98 -8.64 -5.57
N VAL A 344 9.70 -9.64 -4.74
CA VAL A 344 9.10 -10.90 -5.20
C VAL A 344 7.68 -10.61 -5.72
N GLY A 345 7.25 -11.30 -6.78
CA GLY A 345 5.86 -11.27 -7.26
C GLY A 345 4.92 -12.10 -6.36
N GLY A 346 3.63 -11.79 -6.36
CA GLY A 346 2.63 -12.44 -5.53
C GLY A 346 2.37 -13.87 -5.96
N ASP A 347 2.03 -14.75 -5.02
CA ASP A 347 1.62 -16.11 -5.38
C ASP A 347 0.22 -16.11 -6.01
N GLY A 348 -0.04 -17.04 -6.94
CA GLY A 348 -1.40 -17.28 -7.44
C GLY A 348 -2.24 -18.04 -6.40
N GLY A 349 -3.55 -17.82 -6.41
CA GLY A 349 -4.49 -18.49 -5.52
C GLY A 349 -4.77 -19.94 -5.93
N ASP A 350 -5.17 -20.77 -4.99
CA ASP A 350 -5.54 -22.16 -5.26
C ASP A 350 -6.91 -22.25 -5.96
N GLY A 351 -7.12 -23.27 -6.78
CA GLY A 351 -8.42 -23.57 -7.38
C GLY A 351 -9.37 -24.26 -6.39
N GLY A 352 -10.67 -24.06 -6.57
CA GLY A 352 -11.72 -24.70 -5.78
C GLY A 352 -11.99 -26.16 -6.17
N ALA A 353 -12.46 -26.95 -5.21
CA ALA A 353 -12.79 -28.35 -5.42
C ALA A 353 -14.04 -28.57 -6.27
N ALA A 354 -14.07 -29.67 -7.02
CA ALA A 354 -15.26 -30.12 -7.75
C ALA A 354 -16.34 -30.69 -6.81
N GLY A 355 -17.61 -30.46 -7.14
CA GLY A 355 -18.72 -30.92 -6.31
C GLY A 355 -19.04 -32.40 -6.47
N SER A 356 -18.81 -32.99 -7.63
CA SER A 356 -19.14 -34.39 -7.93
C SER A 356 -18.30 -34.95 -9.07
N PRO A 357 -18.44 -36.25 -9.40
CA PRO A 357 -17.79 -36.87 -10.54
C PRO A 357 -18.12 -36.28 -11.92
N ALA A 358 -19.02 -35.32 -12.02
CA ALA A 358 -19.32 -34.65 -13.28
C ALA A 358 -19.01 -33.14 -13.22
N GLY A 359 -18.55 -32.65 -12.07
CA GLY A 359 -18.03 -31.30 -11.89
C GLY A 359 -16.54 -31.24 -12.22
N ILE A 360 -16.08 -30.06 -12.64
CA ILE A 360 -14.69 -29.78 -12.96
C ILE A 360 -14.08 -29.02 -11.78
N ALA A 361 -12.91 -29.44 -11.33
CA ALA A 361 -12.16 -28.71 -10.31
C ALA A 361 -11.51 -27.46 -10.91
N GLY A 362 -11.48 -26.38 -10.14
CA GLY A 362 -10.89 -25.12 -10.57
C GLY A 362 -9.38 -25.23 -10.75
N ASN A 363 -8.82 -24.43 -11.66
CA ASN A 363 -7.37 -24.34 -11.80
C ASN A 363 -6.78 -23.38 -10.77
N GLY A 364 -5.52 -23.59 -10.42
CA GLY A 364 -4.77 -22.60 -9.65
C GLY A 364 -4.44 -21.37 -10.51
N GLY A 365 -4.34 -20.21 -9.87
CA GLY A 365 -3.96 -18.96 -10.50
C GLY A 365 -2.46 -18.89 -10.79
N ASP A 366 -2.08 -18.11 -11.79
CA ASP A 366 -0.66 -17.88 -12.09
C ASP A 366 0.00 -16.97 -11.04
N GLY A 367 1.27 -17.22 -10.74
CA GLY A 367 2.08 -16.33 -9.91
C GLY A 367 2.43 -15.02 -10.64
N GLY A 368 2.58 -13.95 -9.86
CA GLY A 368 2.93 -12.62 -10.33
C GLY A 368 4.40 -12.50 -10.74
N ILE A 369 4.68 -11.56 -11.63
CA ILE A 369 6.04 -11.28 -12.11
C ILE A 369 6.84 -10.60 -10.99
N GLY A 370 8.12 -10.97 -10.83
CA GLY A 370 9.04 -10.31 -9.91
C GLY A 370 9.39 -8.89 -10.37
N GLY A 371 9.60 -7.97 -9.44
CA GLY A 371 9.98 -6.59 -9.75
C GLY A 371 11.36 -6.51 -10.39
N ASN A 372 11.57 -5.49 -11.23
CA ASN A 372 12.87 -5.24 -11.83
C ASN A 372 13.86 -4.64 -10.81
N GLY A 373 15.14 -4.97 -10.98
CA GLY A 373 16.24 -4.41 -10.23
C GLY A 373 16.65 -3.02 -10.73
N MET A 374 17.27 -2.25 -9.84
CA MET A 374 17.60 -0.84 -10.09
C MET A 374 18.84 -0.68 -10.97
N VAL A 375 18.80 0.25 -11.92
CA VAL A 375 19.98 0.67 -12.70
C VAL A 375 21.01 1.32 -11.77
N GLY A 376 22.28 0.90 -11.90
CA GLY A 376 23.39 1.42 -11.10
C GLY A 376 23.74 2.87 -11.43
N ALA A 377 24.05 3.67 -10.41
CA ALA A 377 24.55 5.04 -10.58
C ALA A 377 26.09 5.06 -10.59
N PRO A 378 26.73 6.02 -11.28
CA PRO A 378 28.18 6.12 -11.31
C PRO A 378 28.77 6.25 -9.89
N GLY A 379 29.52 5.25 -9.44
CA GLY A 379 30.22 5.26 -8.15
C GLY A 379 29.40 4.77 -6.96
N SER A 380 28.22 4.17 -7.15
CA SER A 380 27.36 3.66 -6.06
C SER A 380 27.40 2.14 -5.82
N GLY A 381 28.30 1.40 -6.48
CA GLY A 381 28.43 -0.06 -6.32
C GLY A 381 27.62 -0.86 -7.36
N GLU A 382 27.44 -2.17 -7.12
CA GLU A 382 26.71 -3.09 -8.02
C GLU A 382 25.27 -2.61 -8.26
N SER A 383 24.70 -2.85 -9.44
CA SER A 383 23.28 -2.54 -9.70
C SER A 383 22.34 -3.59 -9.09
N GLY A 384 21.08 -3.22 -8.86
CA GLY A 384 20.10 -4.07 -8.19
C GLY A 384 19.75 -5.34 -8.98
N GLY A 385 19.62 -6.47 -8.28
CA GLY A 385 19.12 -7.71 -8.86
C GLY A 385 17.60 -7.67 -9.07
N GLY A 386 17.12 -8.45 -10.04
CA GLY A 386 15.69 -8.66 -10.27
C GLY A 386 15.03 -9.50 -9.17
N GLY A 387 13.77 -9.22 -8.89
CA GLY A 387 12.95 -9.94 -7.93
C GLY A 387 12.51 -11.30 -8.46
N LYS A 388 12.25 -12.25 -7.55
CA LYS A 388 11.73 -13.56 -7.98
C LYS A 388 10.28 -13.45 -8.45
N GLY A 389 9.88 -14.26 -9.42
CA GLY A 389 8.46 -14.45 -9.70
C GLY A 389 7.76 -15.20 -8.58
N GLY A 390 6.47 -14.93 -8.40
CA GLY A 390 5.61 -15.63 -7.45
C GLY A 390 5.28 -17.05 -7.89
N ASN A 391 4.90 -17.92 -6.97
CA ASN A 391 4.53 -19.28 -7.31
C ASN A 391 3.11 -19.33 -7.91
N GLY A 392 2.85 -20.28 -8.79
CA GLY A 392 1.49 -20.59 -9.22
C GLY A 392 0.72 -21.32 -8.11
N GLY A 393 -0.59 -21.06 -8.04
CA GLY A 393 -1.48 -21.71 -7.09
C GLY A 393 -1.74 -23.17 -7.45
N ALA A 394 -2.11 -23.98 -6.46
CA ALA A 394 -2.47 -25.37 -6.68
C ALA A 394 -3.81 -25.48 -7.41
N GLY A 395 -3.98 -26.54 -8.21
CA GLY A 395 -5.29 -26.88 -8.74
C GLY A 395 -6.25 -27.36 -7.63
N GLY A 396 -7.55 -27.23 -7.88
CA GLY A 396 -8.58 -27.70 -6.97
C GLY A 396 -8.74 -29.22 -6.94
N ALA A 397 -9.24 -29.73 -5.83
CA ALA A 397 -9.41 -31.17 -5.65
C ALA A 397 -10.50 -31.75 -6.59
N GLY A 398 -10.19 -32.90 -7.20
CA GLY A 398 -11.20 -33.73 -7.87
C GLY A 398 -12.02 -34.55 -6.88
N THR A 399 -12.88 -35.45 -7.35
CA THR A 399 -13.72 -36.28 -6.48
C THR A 399 -13.35 -37.76 -6.52
N VAL A 400 -13.83 -38.55 -5.56
CA VAL A 400 -13.56 -40.01 -5.53
C VAL A 400 -14.12 -40.75 -6.76
N GLY A 401 -15.17 -40.23 -7.42
CA GLY A 401 -15.82 -40.88 -8.56
C GLY A 401 -15.44 -40.34 -9.94
N ASP A 402 -14.95 -39.10 -10.03
CA ASP A 402 -14.18 -38.59 -11.16
C ASP A 402 -12.99 -37.83 -10.57
N PRO A 403 -11.80 -38.44 -10.64
CA PRO A 403 -10.68 -37.97 -9.88
C PRO A 403 -10.07 -36.72 -10.54
N ILE A 404 -10.39 -36.35 -11.78
CA ILE A 404 -9.73 -35.23 -12.49
C ILE A 404 -9.70 -33.93 -11.63
N GLY A 405 -8.52 -33.65 -11.07
CA GLY A 405 -8.25 -32.43 -10.31
C GLY A 405 -7.87 -31.29 -11.24
N GLY A 406 -7.93 -30.08 -10.69
CA GLY A 406 -7.55 -28.86 -11.40
C GLY A 406 -6.08 -28.87 -11.77
N THR A 407 -5.74 -28.12 -12.83
CA THR A 407 -4.33 -27.88 -13.15
C THR A 407 -3.74 -26.85 -12.20
N GLY A 408 -2.46 -27.02 -11.87
CA GLY A 408 -1.73 -25.99 -11.12
C GLY A 408 -1.45 -24.77 -12.00
N GLY A 409 -1.44 -23.58 -11.41
CA GLY A 409 -1.12 -22.33 -12.08
C GLY A 409 0.35 -22.24 -12.45
N ARG A 410 0.68 -21.42 -13.45
CA ARG A 410 2.06 -21.18 -13.84
C ARG A 410 2.79 -20.34 -12.78
N GLY A 411 4.06 -20.61 -12.53
CA GLY A 411 4.91 -19.70 -11.77
C GLY A 411 5.17 -18.40 -12.53
N GLY A 412 5.24 -17.28 -11.82
CA GLY A 412 5.53 -15.97 -12.39
C GLY A 412 6.97 -15.86 -12.88
N ASP A 413 7.19 -14.99 -13.86
CA ASP A 413 8.54 -14.73 -14.37
C ASP A 413 9.37 -13.94 -13.35
N GLY A 414 10.67 -14.20 -13.29
CA GLY A 414 11.60 -13.39 -12.51
C GLY A 414 11.81 -12.03 -13.16
N GLY A 415 11.95 -10.98 -12.35
CA GLY A 415 12.23 -9.63 -12.80
C GLY A 415 13.62 -9.49 -13.41
N ASP A 416 13.77 -8.54 -14.32
CA ASP A 416 15.06 -8.24 -14.93
C ASP A 416 15.95 -7.49 -13.94
N ALA A 417 17.25 -7.64 -14.07
CA ALA A 417 18.20 -6.88 -13.27
C ALA A 417 18.45 -5.48 -13.83
N GLY A 418 18.93 -4.59 -12.97
CA GLY A 418 19.41 -3.30 -13.41
C GLY A 418 20.75 -3.40 -14.15
N ASN A 419 20.95 -2.49 -15.10
CA ASN A 419 22.24 -2.32 -15.78
C ASN A 419 23.26 -1.65 -14.86
N GLY A 420 24.54 -2.02 -14.97
CA GLY A 420 25.63 -1.41 -14.21
C GLY A 420 26.17 -0.13 -14.87
N ALA A 421 26.77 0.74 -14.07
CA ALA A 421 27.52 1.89 -14.58
C ALA A 421 28.88 1.47 -15.19
N ILE A 422 29.57 2.38 -15.87
CA ILE A 422 30.78 2.15 -16.70
C ILE A 422 31.94 1.43 -15.94
N ALA A 423 31.92 1.39 -14.60
CA ALA A 423 32.94 0.76 -13.77
C ALA A 423 32.43 -0.33 -12.81
N ASP A 424 31.12 -0.62 -12.79
CA ASP A 424 30.48 -1.47 -11.78
C ASP A 424 29.91 -2.76 -12.38
N ALA A 425 29.69 -3.79 -11.55
CA ALA A 425 29.03 -5.02 -11.98
C ALA A 425 27.52 -4.81 -12.13
N ALA A 426 26.95 -5.49 -13.12
CA ALA A 426 25.50 -5.51 -13.32
C ALA A 426 24.81 -6.49 -12.36
N GLY A 427 23.51 -6.27 -12.12
CA GLY A 427 22.70 -7.06 -11.22
C GLY A 427 22.34 -8.41 -11.85
N SER A 428 22.08 -9.43 -11.02
CA SER A 428 21.55 -10.70 -11.52
C SER A 428 20.04 -10.64 -11.75
N GLY A 429 19.56 -11.28 -12.81
CA GLY A 429 18.12 -11.43 -13.05
C GLY A 429 17.46 -12.29 -11.96
N GLY A 430 16.18 -12.02 -11.71
CA GLY A 430 15.38 -12.72 -10.72
C GLY A 430 15.07 -14.16 -11.14
N ALA A 431 14.91 -15.06 -10.18
CA ALA A 431 14.47 -16.42 -10.51
C ALA A 431 12.98 -16.45 -10.86
N GLY A 432 12.57 -17.29 -11.81
CA GLY A 432 11.15 -17.60 -12.02
C GLY A 432 10.55 -18.33 -10.83
N GLY A 433 9.27 -18.11 -10.58
CA GLY A 433 8.49 -18.78 -9.54
C GLY A 433 8.18 -20.23 -9.91
N ALA A 434 7.92 -21.06 -8.91
CA ALA A 434 7.53 -22.45 -9.15
C ALA A 434 6.10 -22.52 -9.71
N GLY A 435 5.84 -23.47 -10.59
CA GLY A 435 4.47 -23.80 -10.97
C GLY A 435 3.72 -24.49 -9.83
N GLY A 436 2.41 -24.28 -9.77
CA GLY A 436 1.53 -24.87 -8.77
C GLY A 436 1.35 -26.37 -8.96
N ALA A 437 1.08 -27.07 -7.86
CA ALA A 437 0.77 -28.49 -7.92
C ALA A 437 -0.60 -28.74 -8.58
N ALA A 438 -0.76 -29.89 -9.22
CA ALA A 438 -2.09 -30.35 -9.59
C ALA A 438 -2.95 -30.60 -8.34
N GLY A 439 -4.27 -30.45 -8.47
CA GLY A 439 -5.17 -30.65 -7.35
C GLY A 439 -5.27 -32.11 -6.89
N PRO A 440 -5.38 -32.38 -5.58
CA PRO A 440 -5.39 -33.72 -5.02
C PRO A 440 -6.67 -34.50 -5.40
N GLY A 441 -6.59 -35.84 -5.34
CA GLY A 441 -7.74 -36.73 -5.60
C GLY A 441 -7.89 -37.18 -7.05
N GLY A 442 -6.87 -36.96 -7.91
CA GLY A 442 -6.92 -37.15 -9.36
C GLY A 442 -5.94 -38.09 -10.01
N SER A 443 -6.38 -38.81 -11.04
CA SER A 443 -5.47 -39.58 -11.90
C SER A 443 -4.73 -38.70 -12.91
N VAL A 444 -5.22 -37.53 -13.35
CA VAL A 444 -4.65 -36.85 -14.55
C VAL A 444 -4.35 -35.34 -14.44
N GLY A 445 -4.48 -34.71 -13.27
CA GLY A 445 -4.22 -33.27 -13.11
C GLY A 445 -2.76 -32.91 -13.42
N ARG A 446 -2.53 -31.96 -14.33
CA ARG A 446 -1.19 -31.48 -14.71
C ARG A 446 -0.70 -30.40 -13.74
N GLY A 447 0.55 -30.51 -13.30
CA GLY A 447 1.22 -29.43 -12.56
C GLY A 447 1.50 -28.23 -13.46
N GLY A 448 1.48 -27.03 -12.88
CA GLY A 448 1.73 -25.79 -13.60
C GLY A 448 3.18 -25.67 -14.05
N ASP A 449 3.44 -25.00 -15.16
CA ASP A 449 4.80 -24.75 -15.61
C ASP A 449 5.50 -23.72 -14.68
N GLY A 450 6.81 -23.82 -14.50
CA GLY A 450 7.59 -22.82 -13.78
C GLY A 450 7.79 -21.56 -14.62
N GLY A 451 7.97 -20.42 -13.95
CA GLY A 451 8.21 -19.14 -14.60
C GLY A 451 9.62 -19.04 -15.21
N ASN A 452 9.78 -18.15 -16.18
CA ASN A 452 11.08 -17.85 -16.78
C ASN A 452 11.98 -17.13 -15.78
N GLY A 453 13.29 -17.33 -15.86
CA GLY A 453 14.25 -16.48 -15.17
C GLY A 453 14.38 -15.11 -15.83
N GLY A 454 14.55 -14.05 -15.04
CA GLY A 454 14.77 -12.69 -15.52
C GLY A 454 16.16 -12.50 -16.14
N VAL A 455 16.31 -11.46 -16.96
CA VAL A 455 17.55 -11.15 -17.67
C VAL A 455 18.55 -10.47 -16.74
N GLY A 456 19.83 -10.83 -16.85
CA GLY A 456 20.94 -10.17 -16.16
C GLY A 456 21.21 -8.78 -16.73
N GLY A 457 21.69 -7.88 -15.87
CA GLY A 457 21.97 -6.51 -16.30
C GLY A 457 23.20 -6.42 -17.20
N GLN A 458 23.26 -5.36 -18.00
CA GLN A 458 24.39 -5.07 -18.87
C GLN A 458 25.43 -4.20 -18.18
N ALA A 459 26.71 -4.59 -18.23
CA ALA A 459 27.86 -3.84 -17.72
C ALA A 459 29.19 -4.46 -18.23
N PRO A 460 30.37 -3.85 -18.00
CA PRO A 460 31.66 -4.49 -18.29
C PRO A 460 31.83 -5.86 -17.61
N ALA A 461 31.22 -6.03 -16.43
CA ALA A 461 30.95 -7.32 -15.82
C ALA A 461 29.43 -7.57 -15.83
N PRO A 462 28.89 -8.28 -16.84
CA PRO A 462 27.45 -8.52 -16.96
C PRO A 462 26.89 -9.33 -15.79
N GLY A 463 25.63 -9.08 -15.51
CA GLY A 463 24.85 -9.83 -14.54
C GLY A 463 24.52 -11.22 -15.04
N ALA A 464 24.43 -12.19 -14.14
CA ALA A 464 23.91 -13.50 -14.51
C ALA A 464 22.39 -13.43 -14.72
N GLY A 465 21.89 -14.13 -15.73
CA GLY A 465 20.46 -14.38 -15.86
C GLY A 465 19.92 -15.22 -14.70
N GLY A 466 18.66 -14.97 -14.35
CA GLY A 466 17.92 -15.70 -13.34
C GLY A 466 17.71 -17.17 -13.71
N LYS A 467 17.51 -18.01 -12.69
CA LYS A 467 17.10 -19.40 -12.93
C LYS A 467 15.62 -19.44 -13.29
N GLY A 468 15.23 -20.32 -14.21
CA GLY A 468 13.81 -20.61 -14.37
C GLY A 468 13.26 -21.35 -13.17
N GLY A 469 11.97 -21.17 -12.91
CA GLY A 469 11.26 -21.86 -11.85
C GLY A 469 11.08 -23.34 -12.15
N SER A 470 10.95 -24.15 -11.09
CA SER A 470 10.55 -25.55 -11.26
C SER A 470 9.11 -25.66 -11.71
N GLY A 471 8.78 -26.64 -12.54
CA GLY A 471 7.38 -27.01 -12.75
C GLY A 471 6.77 -27.62 -11.49
N GLY A 472 5.46 -27.48 -11.36
CA GLY A 472 4.68 -28.07 -10.28
C GLY A 472 4.49 -29.57 -10.45
N ALA A 473 4.25 -30.26 -9.35
CA ALA A 473 4.01 -31.71 -9.37
C ALA A 473 2.67 -32.02 -10.03
N GLY A 474 2.66 -33.02 -10.92
CA GLY A 474 1.44 -33.67 -11.39
C GLY A 474 0.86 -34.61 -10.31
N ASN A 475 -0.42 -34.95 -10.46
CA ASN A 475 -1.01 -36.07 -9.70
C ASN A 475 -0.56 -37.42 -10.32
N PRO A 476 -0.76 -38.62 -9.70
CA PRO A 476 -0.03 -39.85 -10.01
C PRO A 476 0.08 -40.26 -11.50
N ASP A 477 -0.91 -39.95 -12.34
CA ASP A 477 -0.86 -40.19 -13.80
C ASP A 477 -0.93 -38.90 -14.64
N GLY A 478 -0.91 -37.72 -14.01
CA GLY A 478 -0.80 -36.41 -14.65
C GLY A 478 0.67 -36.02 -14.88
N SER A 479 0.93 -35.23 -15.92
CA SER A 479 2.30 -34.76 -16.17
C SER A 479 2.70 -33.68 -15.18
N ASP A 480 3.95 -33.70 -14.73
CA ASP A 480 4.56 -32.56 -14.07
C ASP A 480 4.57 -31.34 -15.00
N GLY A 481 4.57 -30.17 -14.40
CA GLY A 481 4.87 -28.93 -15.08
C GLY A 481 6.30 -28.93 -15.61
N GLN A 482 6.53 -28.17 -16.66
CA GLN A 482 7.87 -27.95 -17.19
C GLN A 482 8.56 -26.88 -16.37
N SER A 483 9.87 -27.03 -16.16
CA SER A 483 10.68 -25.93 -15.62
C SER A 483 10.74 -24.78 -16.61
N GLY A 484 10.72 -23.55 -16.10
CA GLY A 484 10.96 -22.38 -16.93
C GLY A 484 12.40 -22.35 -17.47
N PRO A 485 12.63 -21.74 -18.64
CA PRO A 485 13.96 -21.44 -19.12
C PRO A 485 14.68 -20.44 -18.18
N PRO A 486 16.02 -20.53 -18.07
CA PRO A 486 16.81 -19.50 -17.42
C PRO A 486 16.83 -18.21 -18.26
N GLY A 487 17.00 -17.08 -17.58
CA GLY A 487 17.14 -15.77 -18.21
C GLY A 487 18.48 -15.58 -18.94
N GLY A 488 18.50 -14.61 -19.83
CA GLY A 488 19.71 -14.21 -20.56
C GLY A 488 20.72 -13.45 -19.70
N SER A 489 21.95 -13.33 -20.20
CA SER A 489 23.02 -12.48 -19.65
C SER A 489 23.17 -11.17 -20.41
#